data_AF-A0AAV4QPS7-F1
#
_entry.id   AF-A0AAV4QPS7-F1
#
_cell.length_a   1.000
_cell.length_b   1.000
_cell.length_c   1.000
_cell.angle_alpha   90.00
_cell.angle_beta   90.00
_cell.angle_gamma   90.00
#
_symmetry.space_group_name_H-M   'P 1'
#
loop_
_entity.id
_entity.type
_entity.pdbx_description
1 polymer ?
#
loop_
_entity_poly.entity_id
_entity_poly.type
_entity_poly.pdbx_seq_one_letter_code
_entity_poly.pdbx_strand_id
1 'polypeptide(L)'
;MAHQACMFETSTDTPCSVTFKNRKISLQKLLVVEGEAWVAIDGRFQNPNNAEYYINVCGQVSSLGNLSNCGEGSSACVLRADGTYINLGNFTTSPEYDDASNSVRLKYIGGTQCSNGKLWNSVIEFVCRPGHINSEPVLTRIDVTECRYEFEWQTAEACPEAQIDGTGCKVYDSNLGIDYDLNPLRSKTYEVDSGPYKFYLESANQLKIHHVPKIVILRKTLVFVK
;
A
#
# COMPACT_ATOMS: atom_id res chain seq x y z
N MET A 1 -6.68 -21.85 -23.45
CA MET A 1 -6.63 -21.97 -21.98
C MET A 1 -6.31 -20.57 -21.45
N ALA A 2 -7.30 -19.90 -20.85
CA ALA A 2 -7.14 -18.55 -20.33
C ALA A 2 -6.12 -18.60 -19.17
N HIS A 3 -5.02 -17.87 -19.31
CA HIS A 3 -4.19 -17.56 -18.15
C HIS A 3 -4.99 -16.57 -17.32
N GLN A 4 -5.54 -17.06 -16.22
CA GLN A 4 -6.14 -16.23 -15.21
C GLN A 4 -5.02 -15.33 -14.69
N ALA A 5 -5.07 -14.04 -15.06
CA ALA A 5 -4.29 -13.04 -14.35
C ALA A 5 -4.60 -13.22 -12.85
N CYS A 6 -3.60 -13.10 -11.99
CA CYS A 6 -3.84 -12.86 -10.56
C CYS A 6 -4.54 -11.50 -10.42
N MET A 7 -5.83 -11.48 -10.74
CA MET A 7 -6.77 -10.50 -10.27
C MET A 7 -6.95 -10.85 -8.80
N PHE A 8 -6.14 -10.27 -7.93
CA PHE A 8 -6.55 -10.14 -6.54
C PHE A 8 -7.71 -9.13 -6.53
N GLU A 9 -8.91 -9.60 -6.87
CA GLU A 9 -10.15 -8.94 -6.49
C GLU A 9 -10.35 -9.21 -5.00
N THR A 10 -9.63 -8.48 -4.14
CA THR A 10 -10.10 -8.31 -2.77
C THR A 10 -11.33 -7.43 -2.86
N SER A 11 -12.50 -8.02 -2.64
CA SER A 11 -13.82 -7.40 -2.70
C SER A 11 -14.04 -6.36 -1.60
N THR A 12 -13.27 -5.27 -1.63
CA THR A 12 -13.62 -4.02 -0.98
C THR A 12 -13.71 -2.99 -2.09
N ASP A 13 -14.92 -2.56 -2.42
CA ASP A 13 -15.24 -1.51 -3.42
C ASP A 13 -14.66 -0.13 -3.06
N THR A 14 -13.83 -0.08 -2.00
CA THR A 14 -13.26 1.12 -1.40
C THR A 14 -11.79 1.23 -1.78
N PRO A 15 -11.40 2.21 -2.62
CA PRO A 15 -10.01 2.34 -3.06
C PRO A 15 -9.09 2.68 -1.88
N CYS A 16 -7.92 2.02 -1.82
CA CYS A 16 -6.83 2.32 -0.88
C CYS A 16 -5.91 3.44 -1.40
N SER A 17 -6.50 4.52 -1.88
CA SER A 17 -5.76 5.64 -2.47
C SER A 17 -6.55 6.94 -2.41
N VAL A 18 -5.83 8.06 -2.45
CA VAL A 18 -6.38 9.41 -2.51
C VAL A 18 -5.67 10.24 -3.58
N THR A 19 -6.33 11.27 -4.11
CA THR A 19 -5.73 12.20 -5.08
C THR A 19 -5.40 13.53 -4.41
N PHE A 20 -4.14 13.95 -4.48
CA PHE A 20 -3.65 15.23 -4.00
C PHE A 20 -2.98 16.01 -5.14
N LYS A 21 -3.49 17.20 -5.48
CA LYS A 21 -2.96 18.06 -6.56
C LYS A 21 -2.73 17.29 -7.87
N ASN A 22 -3.72 16.51 -8.31
CA ASN A 22 -3.69 15.64 -9.49
C ASN A 22 -2.65 14.50 -9.45
N ARG A 23 -2.03 14.25 -8.30
CA ARG A 23 -1.16 13.09 -8.09
C ARG A 23 -1.85 12.09 -7.18
N LYS A 24 -1.76 10.81 -7.51
CA LYS A 24 -2.27 9.74 -6.68
C LYS A 24 -1.32 9.50 -5.52
N ILE A 25 -1.85 9.23 -4.34
CA ILE A 25 -1.14 8.63 -3.21
C ILE A 25 -1.83 7.29 -2.97
N SER A 26 -1.08 6.20 -3.09
CA SER A 26 -1.60 4.83 -3.02
C SER A 26 -0.99 4.11 -1.83
N LEU A 27 -1.82 3.76 -0.84
CA LEU A 27 -1.38 3.00 0.33
C LEU A 27 -1.44 1.48 0.10
N GLN A 28 -1.78 1.05 -1.11
CA GLN A 28 -2.01 -0.36 -1.47
C GLN A 28 -0.83 -1.29 -1.14
N LYS A 29 0.42 -0.81 -1.18
CA LYS A 29 1.59 -1.64 -0.85
C LYS A 29 1.74 -1.91 0.65
N LEU A 30 1.04 -1.16 1.50
CA LEU A 30 0.99 -1.40 2.94
C LEU A 30 -0.12 -2.40 3.32
N LEU A 31 -1.01 -2.76 2.38
CA LEU A 31 -2.00 -3.82 2.60
C LEU A 31 -1.28 -5.17 2.69
N VAL A 32 -1.49 -5.87 3.81
CA VAL A 32 -1.08 -7.26 3.96
C VAL A 32 -2.26 -8.15 3.62
N VAL A 33 -2.10 -9.01 2.61
CA VAL A 33 -3.12 -9.97 2.19
C VAL A 33 -2.85 -11.35 2.77
N GLU A 34 -1.57 -11.72 2.92
CA GLU A 34 -1.11 -12.96 3.53
C GLU A 34 0.14 -12.67 4.37
N GLY A 35 0.27 -13.35 5.52
CA GLY A 35 1.39 -13.19 6.44
C GLY A 35 1.02 -12.57 7.79
N GLU A 36 1.95 -11.83 8.38
CA GLU A 36 1.80 -11.17 9.68
C GLU A 36 1.33 -9.72 9.52
N ALA A 37 0.48 -9.27 10.44
CA ALA A 37 0.01 -7.89 10.46
C ALA A 37 1.14 -6.91 10.87
N TRP A 38 0.96 -5.63 10.55
CA TRP A 38 1.85 -4.59 11.05
C TRP A 38 1.68 -4.44 12.57
N VAL A 39 2.78 -4.44 13.30
CA VAL A 39 2.79 -4.21 14.75
C VAL A 39 3.20 -2.75 15.00
N ALA A 40 2.32 -1.99 15.65
CA ALA A 40 2.58 -0.61 16.00
C ALA A 40 3.48 -0.49 17.24
N ILE A 41 4.44 0.42 17.17
CA ILE A 41 5.30 0.80 18.29
C ILE A 41 4.51 1.72 19.23
N ASP A 42 4.54 1.48 20.55
CA ASP A 42 3.92 2.40 21.51
C ASP A 42 4.81 3.63 21.78
N GLY A 43 4.60 4.69 21.00
CA GLY A 43 5.34 5.95 21.10
C GLY A 43 5.02 6.79 22.32
N ARG A 44 4.02 6.41 23.14
CA ARG A 44 3.65 7.14 24.36
C ARG A 44 4.59 6.83 25.53
N PHE A 45 5.46 5.81 25.37
CA PHE A 45 6.32 5.26 26.43
C PHE A 45 5.54 4.85 27.69
N GLN A 46 4.26 4.55 27.50
CA GLN A 46 3.32 4.17 28.54
C GLN A 46 2.61 2.90 28.07
N ASN A 47 3.39 1.81 28.01
CA ASN A 47 2.84 0.47 27.82
C ASN A 47 2.90 -0.34 29.13
N PRO A 48 2.20 0.08 30.19
CA PRO A 48 2.24 -0.61 31.48
C PRO A 48 1.73 -2.05 31.40
N ASN A 49 1.03 -2.41 30.32
CA ASN A 49 0.35 -3.69 30.16
C ASN A 49 0.90 -4.53 29.01
N ASN A 50 2.10 -4.22 28.50
CA ASN A 50 2.76 -4.93 27.40
C ASN A 50 1.80 -5.32 26.26
N ALA A 51 0.93 -4.38 25.87
CA ALA A 51 -0.07 -4.57 24.85
C ALA A 51 0.57 -4.49 23.45
N GLU A 52 0.08 -5.31 22.52
CA GLU A 52 0.47 -5.31 21.12
C GLU A 52 -0.65 -4.73 20.26
N TYR A 53 -0.30 -3.85 19.33
CA TYR A 53 -1.24 -3.13 18.48
C TYR A 53 -1.05 -3.59 17.03
N TYR A 54 -2.03 -4.29 16.48
CA TYR A 54 -1.98 -4.81 15.12
C TYR A 54 -2.80 -3.94 14.18
N ILE A 55 -2.24 -3.66 13.00
CA ILE A 55 -2.87 -2.85 11.97
C ILE A 55 -2.74 -3.58 10.62
N ASN A 56 -3.81 -3.56 9.83
CA ASN A 56 -3.73 -3.78 8.40
C ASN A 56 -4.22 -2.53 7.67
N VAL A 57 -3.62 -2.15 6.54
CA VAL A 57 -3.97 -0.93 5.81
C VAL A 57 -5.00 -1.26 4.74
N CYS A 58 -6.19 -0.63 4.82
CA CYS A 58 -7.33 -0.87 3.90
C CYS A 58 -7.80 -2.34 3.82
N GLY A 59 -7.41 -3.15 4.80
CA GLY A 59 -7.71 -4.57 4.85
C GLY A 59 -8.06 -5.01 6.26
N GLN A 60 -8.43 -6.27 6.40
CA GLN A 60 -8.78 -6.85 7.69
C GLN A 60 -7.52 -7.42 8.35
N VAL A 61 -7.33 -7.12 9.62
CA VAL A 61 -6.29 -7.71 10.47
C VAL A 61 -6.71 -9.09 10.95
N SER A 62 -8.02 -9.35 11.07
CA SER A 62 -8.56 -10.62 11.57
C SER A 62 -8.38 -11.81 10.62
N SER A 63 -8.02 -11.57 9.35
CA SER A 63 -7.63 -12.60 8.39
C SER A 63 -6.13 -12.94 8.41
N LEU A 64 -5.33 -12.27 9.26
CA LEU A 64 -3.87 -12.40 9.28
C LEU A 64 -3.40 -13.18 10.52
N GLY A 65 -2.41 -14.07 10.31
CA GLY A 65 -1.80 -14.86 11.38
C GLY A 65 -2.81 -15.48 12.35
N ASN A 66 -2.61 -15.26 13.64
CA ASN A 66 -3.48 -15.75 14.72
C ASN A 66 -4.42 -14.65 15.27
N LEU A 67 -4.84 -13.70 14.43
CA LEU A 67 -5.61 -12.52 14.85
C LEU A 67 -7.12 -12.65 14.60
N SER A 68 -7.63 -13.86 14.34
CA SER A 68 -9.07 -14.11 14.17
C SER A 68 -9.92 -13.66 15.36
N ASN A 69 -9.35 -13.68 16.57
CA ASN A 69 -10.00 -13.22 17.80
C ASN A 69 -10.16 -11.69 17.88
N CYS A 70 -9.54 -10.91 16.99
CA CYS A 70 -9.79 -9.47 16.87
C CYS A 70 -11.22 -9.14 16.41
N GLY A 71 -11.95 -10.13 15.90
CA GLY A 71 -13.31 -9.97 15.39
C GLY A 71 -13.33 -9.78 13.88
N GLU A 72 -14.34 -10.37 13.25
CA GLU A 72 -14.57 -10.26 11.81
C GLU A 72 -14.63 -8.79 11.37
N GLY A 73 -13.97 -8.46 10.25
CA GLY A 73 -13.94 -7.09 9.73
C GLY A 73 -12.96 -6.14 10.41
N SER A 74 -12.37 -6.51 11.56
CA SER A 74 -11.41 -5.67 12.28
C SER A 74 -10.21 -5.33 11.41
N SER A 75 -9.85 -4.04 11.31
CA SER A 75 -8.68 -3.54 10.58
C SER A 75 -7.57 -3.03 11.49
N ALA A 76 -7.91 -2.72 12.74
CA ALA A 76 -6.97 -2.46 13.81
C ALA A 76 -7.42 -3.18 15.08
N CYS A 77 -6.47 -3.72 15.83
CA CYS A 77 -6.74 -4.56 16.99
C CYS A 77 -5.68 -4.37 18.06
N VAL A 78 -6.07 -4.51 19.34
CA VAL A 78 -5.11 -4.61 20.44
C VAL A 78 -5.23 -5.97 21.11
N LEU A 79 -4.08 -6.60 21.36
CA LEU A 79 -3.93 -7.73 22.26
C LEU A 79 -3.36 -7.22 23.57
N ARG A 80 -4.14 -7.35 24.64
CA ARG A 80 -3.70 -7.00 26.01
C ARG A 80 -2.92 -8.15 26.63
N ALA A 81 -2.09 -7.86 27.64
CA ALA A 81 -1.34 -8.89 28.38
C ALA A 81 -2.21 -9.97 29.04
N ASP A 82 -3.50 -9.69 29.31
CA ASP A 82 -4.44 -10.69 29.83
C ASP A 82 -4.96 -11.66 28.75
N GLY A 83 -4.48 -11.55 27.50
CA GLY A 83 -4.89 -12.35 26.36
C GLY A 83 -6.15 -11.85 25.66
N THR A 84 -6.70 -10.71 26.08
CA THR A 84 -7.93 -10.16 25.50
C THR A 84 -7.62 -9.41 24.20
N TYR A 85 -8.36 -9.75 23.15
CA TYR A 85 -8.37 -9.02 21.89
C TYR A 85 -9.50 -7.98 21.88
N ILE A 86 -9.22 -6.79 21.36
CA ILE A 86 -10.20 -5.71 21.22
C ILE A 86 -10.13 -5.15 19.81
N ASN A 87 -11.27 -5.14 19.13
CA ASN A 87 -11.42 -4.51 17.82
C ASN A 87 -11.36 -2.98 17.99
N LEU A 88 -10.41 -2.33 17.32
CA LEU A 88 -10.23 -0.88 17.35
C LEU A 88 -10.86 -0.16 16.14
N GLY A 89 -11.62 -0.88 15.33
CA GLY A 89 -12.37 -0.35 14.19
C GLY A 89 -12.17 -1.18 12.93
N ASN A 90 -13.10 -0.98 11.99
CA ASN A 90 -13.14 -1.66 10.71
C ASN A 90 -12.90 -0.64 9.57
N PHE A 91 -12.29 -1.09 8.48
CA PHE A 91 -12.14 -0.29 7.27
C PHE A 91 -13.46 -0.16 6.52
N THR A 92 -14.01 1.06 6.50
CA THR A 92 -15.30 1.36 5.85
C THR A 92 -15.22 2.49 4.81
N THR A 93 -14.16 3.30 4.83
CA THR A 93 -14.03 4.51 4.01
C THR A 93 -12.61 4.66 3.50
N SER A 94 -12.46 5.09 2.25
CA SER A 94 -11.15 5.36 1.63
C SER A 94 -10.32 6.37 2.42
N PRO A 95 -8.99 6.34 2.27
CA PRO A 95 -8.12 7.38 2.81
C PRO A 95 -8.48 8.77 2.29
N GLU A 96 -8.33 9.79 3.13
CA GLU A 96 -8.57 11.20 2.82
C GLU A 96 -7.29 12.01 2.99
N TYR A 97 -7.04 12.99 2.14
CA TYR A 97 -5.92 13.91 2.32
C TYR A 97 -6.35 15.03 3.28
N ASP A 98 -5.53 15.30 4.30
CA ASP A 98 -5.71 16.45 5.18
C ASP A 98 -4.75 17.58 4.81
N ASP A 99 -5.29 18.67 4.29
CA ASP A 99 -4.51 19.86 3.96
C ASP A 99 -3.94 20.55 5.21
N ALA A 100 -4.58 20.40 6.37
CA ALA A 100 -4.16 21.08 7.60
C ALA A 100 -2.88 20.46 8.18
N SER A 101 -2.79 19.13 8.21
CA SER A 101 -1.62 18.40 8.68
C SER A 101 -0.69 17.93 7.57
N ASN A 102 -1.06 18.14 6.30
CA ASN A 102 -0.29 17.74 5.12
C ASN A 102 0.02 16.24 5.12
N SER A 103 -1.00 15.43 5.38
CA SER A 103 -0.91 13.97 5.55
C SER A 103 -2.10 13.26 4.93
N VAL A 104 -2.02 11.94 4.80
CA VAL A 104 -3.16 11.09 4.44
C VAL A 104 -3.74 10.47 5.70
N ARG A 105 -5.03 10.64 5.95
CA ARG A 105 -5.74 10.06 7.09
C ARG A 105 -6.58 8.86 6.66
N LEU A 106 -6.45 7.78 7.41
CA LEU A 106 -7.29 6.60 7.28
C LEU A 106 -8.02 6.37 8.61
N LYS A 107 -9.35 6.26 8.54
CA LYS A 107 -10.22 6.13 9.72
C LYS A 107 -10.82 4.73 9.74
N TYR A 108 -10.74 4.09 10.90
CA TYR A 108 -11.40 2.82 11.19
C TYR A 108 -12.45 3.03 12.27
N ILE A 109 -13.67 2.56 12.01
CA ILE A 109 -14.83 2.83 12.85
C ILE A 109 -15.57 1.56 13.25
N GLY A 110 -16.34 1.63 14.33
CA GLY A 110 -17.26 0.56 14.73
C GLY A 110 -16.58 -0.66 15.34
N GLY A 111 -15.52 -0.45 16.13
CA GLY A 111 -14.86 -1.51 16.89
C GLY A 111 -15.70 -2.00 18.09
N THR A 112 -15.03 -2.63 19.05
CA THR A 112 -15.67 -3.13 20.27
C THR A 112 -16.20 -1.97 21.13
N GLN A 113 -17.30 -2.19 21.86
CA GLN A 113 -17.82 -1.20 22.80
C GLN A 113 -16.82 -0.93 23.94
N CYS A 114 -16.56 0.35 24.22
CA CYS A 114 -15.75 0.77 25.34
C CYS A 114 -16.61 1.02 26.60
N SER A 115 -15.96 1.31 27.74
CA SER A 115 -16.62 1.39 29.05
C SER A 115 -17.68 2.48 29.16
N ASN A 116 -17.61 3.53 28.35
CA ASN A 116 -18.58 4.62 28.33
C ASN A 116 -19.75 4.41 27.34
N GLY A 117 -19.83 3.23 26.70
CA GLY A 117 -20.88 2.87 25.75
C GLY A 117 -20.63 3.32 24.30
N LYS A 118 -19.58 4.12 24.02
CA LYS A 118 -19.14 4.39 22.65
C LYS A 118 -18.45 3.16 22.05
N LEU A 119 -18.16 3.19 20.75
CA LEU A 119 -17.36 2.16 20.06
C LEU A 119 -15.92 2.63 19.89
N TRP A 120 -14.96 1.72 20.03
CA TRP A 120 -13.57 2.01 19.70
C TRP A 120 -13.40 2.33 18.22
N ASN A 121 -12.65 3.39 17.94
CA ASN A 121 -12.26 3.82 16.61
C ASN A 121 -10.76 4.09 16.56
N SER A 122 -10.18 4.08 15.36
CA SER A 122 -8.77 4.38 15.13
C SER A 122 -8.60 5.37 14.00
N VAL A 123 -7.59 6.22 14.10
CA VAL A 123 -7.13 7.08 13.02
C VAL A 123 -5.65 6.83 12.80
N ILE A 124 -5.25 6.60 11.56
CA ILE A 124 -3.85 6.48 11.15
C ILE A 124 -3.53 7.68 10.27
N GLU A 125 -2.54 8.45 10.69
CA GLU A 125 -1.99 9.58 9.96
C GLU A 125 -0.72 9.16 9.22
N PHE A 126 -0.80 9.07 7.90
CA PHE A 126 0.31 8.72 7.03
C PHE A 126 1.04 9.98 6.57
N VAL A 127 2.30 10.12 6.98
CA VAL A 127 3.15 11.26 6.66
C VAL A 127 4.17 10.84 5.60
N CYS A 128 4.24 11.58 4.49
CA CYS A 128 5.23 11.33 3.44
C CYS A 128 6.65 11.50 3.99
N ARG A 129 7.41 10.40 3.98
CA ARG A 129 8.83 10.42 4.33
C ARG A 129 9.63 9.59 3.32
N PRO A 130 10.28 10.23 2.33
CA PRO A 130 11.09 9.53 1.35
C PRO A 130 12.18 8.65 1.99
N GLY A 131 12.42 7.47 1.42
CA GLY A 131 13.38 6.47 1.89
C GLY A 131 12.90 5.61 3.06
N HIS A 132 11.76 5.92 3.67
CA HIS A 132 11.17 5.13 4.76
C HIS A 132 10.26 4.03 4.20
N ILE A 133 10.87 2.99 3.61
CA ILE A 133 10.17 1.86 2.98
C ILE A 133 9.85 0.71 3.95
N ASN A 134 10.58 0.63 5.07
CA ASN A 134 10.45 -0.44 6.07
C ASN A 134 10.22 0.16 7.47
N SER A 135 9.31 1.13 7.57
CA SER A 135 8.93 1.75 8.85
C SER A 135 7.64 1.16 9.39
N GLU A 136 7.46 1.22 10.70
CA GLU A 136 6.28 0.77 11.42
C GLU A 136 5.36 1.95 11.82
N PRO A 137 4.04 1.70 12.00
CA PRO A 137 3.16 2.67 12.61
C PRO A 137 3.52 2.91 14.09
N VAL A 138 3.30 4.12 14.58
CA VAL A 138 3.56 4.52 15.96
C VAL A 138 2.27 4.97 16.60
N LEU A 139 1.90 4.35 17.72
CA LEU A 139 0.79 4.82 18.55
C LEU A 139 1.18 6.12 19.24
N THR A 140 0.48 7.21 18.92
CA THR A 140 0.77 8.54 19.45
C THR A 140 -0.19 8.94 20.56
N ARG A 141 -1.45 8.49 20.52
CA ARG A 141 -2.46 8.84 21.53
C ARG A 141 -3.51 7.76 21.72
N ILE A 142 -3.97 7.61 22.97
CA ILE A 142 -5.21 6.91 23.31
C ILE A 142 -6.11 7.91 24.03
N ASP A 143 -7.27 8.19 23.44
CA ASP A 143 -8.33 8.96 24.06
C ASP A 143 -9.41 8.01 24.58
N VAL A 144 -9.37 7.73 25.89
CA VAL A 144 -10.32 6.81 26.53
C VAL A 144 -11.73 7.44 26.62
N THR A 145 -11.83 8.77 26.61
CA THR A 145 -13.11 9.48 26.69
C THR A 145 -13.86 9.47 25.35
N GLU A 146 -13.12 9.54 24.25
CA GLU A 146 -13.66 9.43 22.90
C GLU A 146 -13.55 8.03 22.30
N CYS A 147 -13.02 7.08 23.05
CA CYS A 147 -12.74 5.72 22.61
C CYS A 147 -12.00 5.70 21.27
N ARG A 148 -10.89 6.42 21.22
CA ARG A 148 -10.12 6.64 19.99
C ARG A 148 -8.63 6.33 20.17
N TYR A 149 -8.09 5.58 19.25
CA TYR A 149 -6.65 5.39 19.07
C TYR A 149 -6.15 6.26 17.92
N GLU A 150 -4.98 6.85 18.08
CA GLU A 150 -4.33 7.67 17.05
C GLU A 150 -2.93 7.15 16.80
N PHE A 151 -2.65 6.81 15.54
CA PHE A 151 -1.38 6.33 15.06
C PHE A 151 -0.81 7.32 14.05
N GLU A 152 0.51 7.44 14.02
CA GLU A 152 1.25 8.12 12.97
C GLU A 152 2.14 7.10 12.25
N TRP A 153 2.20 7.18 10.93
CA TRP A 153 3.06 6.33 10.13
C TRP A 153 3.81 7.14 9.10
N GLN A 154 5.10 7.33 9.33
CA GLN A 154 6.00 8.00 8.40
C GLN A 154 6.53 7.00 7.38
N THR A 155 6.10 7.11 6.12
CA THR A 155 6.41 6.11 5.07
C THR A 155 6.53 6.76 3.69
N ALA A 156 7.31 6.13 2.81
CA ALA A 156 7.44 6.52 1.41
C ALA A 156 6.13 6.36 0.63
N GLU A 157 5.24 5.43 1.03
CA GLU A 157 3.97 5.17 0.34
C GLU A 157 2.92 6.27 0.54
N ALA A 158 3.13 7.14 1.52
CA ALA A 158 2.33 8.34 1.73
C ALA A 158 2.75 9.50 0.81
N CYS A 159 3.85 9.34 0.06
CA CYS A 159 4.32 10.35 -0.87
C CYS A 159 3.52 10.30 -2.18
N PRO A 160 3.15 11.46 -2.76
CA PRO A 160 2.51 11.50 -4.07
C PRO A 160 3.34 10.76 -5.12
N GLU A 161 2.68 9.88 -5.87
CA GLU A 161 3.28 9.20 -7.01
C GLU A 161 3.82 10.25 -7.99
N ALA A 162 5.09 10.10 -8.35
CA ALA A 162 5.74 10.95 -9.32
C ALA A 162 5.79 10.20 -10.66
N GLN A 163 5.40 10.87 -11.75
CA GLN A 163 5.73 10.38 -13.08
C GLN A 163 7.18 10.82 -13.37
N ILE A 164 8.12 9.88 -13.26
CA ILE A 164 9.55 10.16 -13.42
C ILE A 164 9.99 9.64 -14.79
N ASP A 165 10.52 10.53 -15.63
CA ASP A 165 11.14 10.17 -16.89
C ASP A 165 12.63 9.89 -16.67
N GLY A 166 13.08 8.69 -17.04
CA GLY A 166 14.47 8.27 -16.96
C GLY A 166 15.32 8.64 -18.18
N THR A 167 16.64 8.66 -18.02
CA THR A 167 17.59 8.78 -19.13
C THR A 167 18.52 7.57 -19.16
N GLY A 168 18.92 7.12 -20.36
CA GLY A 168 19.85 5.99 -20.50
C GLY A 168 19.34 4.66 -19.91
N CYS A 169 18.03 4.40 -20.00
CA CYS A 169 17.37 3.21 -19.41
C CYS A 169 17.51 3.10 -17.88
N LYS A 170 17.77 4.22 -17.19
CA LYS A 170 17.80 4.31 -15.74
C LYS A 170 16.71 5.27 -15.26
N VAL A 171 16.02 4.90 -14.18
CA VAL A 171 15.01 5.73 -13.51
C VAL A 171 15.35 5.79 -12.03
N TYR A 172 15.46 6.99 -11.47
CA TYR A 172 15.63 7.18 -10.03
C TYR A 172 14.28 7.49 -9.39
N ASP A 173 13.83 6.66 -8.46
CA ASP A 173 12.66 6.93 -7.64
C ASP A 173 13.09 7.66 -6.36
N SER A 174 12.79 8.96 -6.28
CA SER A 174 13.14 9.79 -5.13
C SER A 174 12.34 9.47 -3.87
N ASN A 175 11.14 8.88 -3.99
CA ASN A 175 10.32 8.50 -2.84
C ASN A 175 10.89 7.25 -2.18
N LEU A 176 11.33 6.27 -2.98
CA LEU A 176 11.93 5.03 -2.50
C LEU A 176 13.45 5.14 -2.25
N GLY A 177 14.12 6.10 -2.89
CA GLY A 177 15.58 6.21 -2.89
C GLY A 177 16.28 5.11 -3.70
N ILE A 178 15.62 4.59 -4.75
CA ILE A 178 16.07 3.43 -5.53
C ILE A 178 16.34 3.85 -6.98
N ASP A 179 17.45 3.34 -7.54
CA ASP A 179 17.75 3.40 -8.96
C ASP A 179 17.31 2.10 -9.66
N TYR A 180 16.38 2.23 -10.60
CA TYR A 180 16.00 1.16 -11.50
C TYR A 180 16.85 1.23 -12.76
N ASP A 181 17.87 0.35 -12.85
CA ASP A 181 18.71 0.22 -14.05
C ASP A 181 18.21 -0.93 -14.94
N LEU A 182 17.62 -0.58 -16.09
CA LEU A 182 17.12 -1.54 -17.07
C LEU A 182 18.16 -1.90 -18.14
N ASN A 183 19.39 -1.36 -18.09
CA ASN A 183 20.44 -1.71 -19.04
C ASN A 183 20.77 -3.21 -19.10
N PRO A 184 20.68 -4.02 -18.03
CA PRO A 184 20.86 -5.48 -18.13
C PRO A 184 19.88 -6.18 -19.09
N LEU A 185 18.77 -5.52 -19.45
CA LEU A 185 17.77 -6.04 -20.39
C LEU A 185 18.07 -5.69 -21.86
N ARG A 186 19.05 -4.81 -22.12
CA ARG A 186 19.32 -4.11 -23.40
C ARG A 186 19.89 -4.97 -24.52
N SER A 187 20.26 -6.21 -24.24
CA SER A 187 20.85 -7.13 -25.22
C SER A 187 20.16 -8.49 -25.24
N LYS A 188 18.91 -8.52 -24.76
CA LYS A 188 18.07 -9.71 -24.79
C LYS A 188 16.85 -9.42 -25.65
N THR A 189 16.54 -10.37 -26.52
CA THR A 189 15.25 -10.43 -27.21
C THR A 189 14.31 -11.25 -26.33
N TYR A 190 13.17 -10.69 -25.96
CA TYR A 190 12.15 -11.37 -25.18
C TYR A 190 11.01 -11.77 -26.09
N GLU A 191 10.77 -13.07 -26.21
CA GLU A 191 9.59 -13.60 -26.90
C GLU A 191 8.39 -13.52 -25.95
N VAL A 192 7.29 -12.96 -26.43
CA VAL A 192 6.01 -12.87 -25.73
C VAL A 192 4.94 -13.52 -26.58
N ASP A 193 4.43 -14.66 -26.12
CA ASP A 193 3.34 -15.37 -26.76
C ASP A 193 1.99 -14.72 -26.39
N SER A 194 1.17 -14.44 -27.40
CA SER A 194 -0.17 -13.88 -27.24
C SER A 194 -1.15 -14.61 -28.16
N GLY A 195 -1.42 -15.87 -27.83
CA GLY A 195 -2.31 -16.73 -28.61
C GLY A 195 -1.69 -17.08 -29.97
N PRO A 196 -2.28 -16.68 -31.11
CA PRO A 196 -1.72 -16.99 -32.43
C PRO A 196 -0.51 -16.13 -32.81
N TYR A 197 -0.20 -15.09 -32.04
CA TYR A 197 0.88 -14.16 -32.33
C TYR A 197 2.05 -14.33 -31.37
N LYS A 198 3.26 -14.14 -31.89
CA LYS A 198 4.51 -14.05 -31.12
C LYS A 198 5.10 -12.66 -31.30
N PHE A 199 5.42 -12.00 -30.18
CA PHE A 199 6.08 -10.70 -30.18
C PHE A 199 7.52 -10.85 -29.72
N TYR A 200 8.44 -10.12 -30.34
CA TYR A 200 9.83 -10.06 -29.91
C TYR A 200 10.13 -8.64 -29.42
N LEU A 201 10.42 -8.50 -28.13
CA LEU A 201 10.76 -7.23 -27.49
C LEU A 201 12.27 -7.09 -27.39
N GLU A 202 12.80 -5.99 -27.90
CA GLU A 202 14.17 -5.57 -27.68
C GLU A 202 14.16 -4.20 -27.01
N SER A 203 14.82 -4.08 -25.86
CA SER A 203 15.05 -2.76 -25.25
C SER A 203 16.23 -2.12 -25.98
N ALA A 204 15.96 -1.46 -27.10
CA ALA A 204 17.00 -1.04 -28.02
C ALA A 204 17.72 0.24 -27.57
N ASN A 205 18.96 0.41 -28.04
CA ASN A 205 19.40 1.75 -28.45
C ASN A 205 19.48 1.93 -29.98
N GLN A 206 19.36 0.87 -30.80
CA GLN A 206 19.01 0.96 -32.24
C GLN A 206 18.47 -0.38 -32.74
N LEU A 207 17.28 -0.37 -33.34
CA LEU A 207 16.80 -1.50 -34.14
C LEU A 207 17.54 -1.53 -35.48
N LYS A 208 18.17 -2.66 -35.81
CA LYS A 208 18.51 -3.03 -37.19
C LYS A 208 17.58 -4.16 -37.61
N ILE A 209 16.68 -3.87 -38.54
CA ILE A 209 15.70 -4.82 -39.10
C ILE A 209 16.25 -5.31 -40.44
N HIS A 210 16.55 -6.61 -40.56
CA HIS A 210 16.73 -7.27 -41.85
C HIS A 210 15.41 -7.93 -42.26
N HIS A 211 14.77 -7.34 -43.27
CA HIS A 211 13.58 -7.73 -44.04
C HIS A 211 12.26 -8.05 -43.29
N VAL A 212 11.24 -7.25 -43.67
CA VAL A 212 9.77 -7.27 -43.40
C VAL A 212 9.31 -6.64 -42.05
N PRO A 213 8.09 -6.05 -42.03
CA PRO A 213 7.87 -4.60 -41.88
C PRO A 213 8.20 -4.05 -40.48
N LYS A 214 8.71 -2.82 -40.49
CA LYS A 214 9.30 -2.10 -39.34
C LYS A 214 8.26 -1.75 -38.26
N ILE A 215 8.62 -1.69 -36.97
CA ILE A 215 8.99 -0.44 -36.27
C ILE A 215 9.69 -0.69 -34.91
N VAL A 216 10.53 0.30 -34.57
CA VAL A 216 11.40 0.53 -33.42
C VAL A 216 10.64 1.19 -32.25
N ILE A 217 10.90 0.78 -31.02
CA ILE A 217 10.33 1.42 -29.82
C ILE A 217 11.15 2.64 -29.42
N LEU A 218 10.64 3.86 -29.70
CA LEU A 218 10.95 5.07 -28.92
C LEU A 218 9.70 5.97 -28.90
N ARG A 219 9.18 6.20 -27.69
CA ARG A 219 8.05 7.06 -27.28
C ARG A 219 6.62 6.54 -27.56
N LYS A 220 5.88 6.34 -26.46
CA LYS A 220 4.42 6.24 -26.30
C LYS A 220 3.62 6.29 -27.61
N THR A 221 3.13 5.15 -28.12
CA THR A 221 1.80 4.94 -28.74
C THR A 221 1.65 3.44 -29.07
N LEU A 222 0.62 2.78 -28.53
CA LEU A 222 0.15 1.48 -29.02
C LEU A 222 -0.67 1.72 -30.29
N VAL A 223 -0.25 1.16 -31.42
CA VAL A 223 -1.10 1.07 -32.62
C VAL A 223 -1.15 -0.38 -33.06
N PHE A 224 -2.38 -0.92 -33.14
CA PHE A 224 -2.69 -2.26 -33.61
C PHE A 224 -2.92 -2.27 -35.12
N VAL A 225 -2.58 -3.35 -35.81
CA VAL A 225 -3.23 -3.72 -37.08
C VAL A 225 -3.35 -5.24 -37.19
N LYS A 226 -4.48 -5.65 -37.78
CA LYS A 226 -5.04 -6.98 -38.01
C LYS A 226 -4.19 -7.88 -38.92
#